data_AF-A0A6A6K5K3-F1
#
_entry.id   AF-A0A6A6K5K3-F1
#
_cell.length_a   1.000
_cell.length_b   1.000
_cell.length_c   1.000
_cell.angle_alpha   90.00
_cell.angle_beta   90.00
_cell.angle_gamma   90.00
#
_symmetry.space_group_name_H-M   'P 1'
#
loop_
_entity.id
_entity.type
_entity.pdbx_description
1 polymer ?
#
loop_
_entity_poly.entity_id
_entity_poly.type
_entity_poly.pdbx_seq_one_letter_code
_entity_poly.pdbx_strand_id
1 'polypeptide(L)'
;MPHPTGHSYVYNYTITGQRGTLWWHAHISWLRSTVYGPIVILPKLGVPYPFAKPYKEVPIIFGEWFNADTEAIIKQALQTGGGPNVSEAYTINGLPGPLYNCSAKDTFKLKVKPGKTYMLRMINAALNDELFFSIANHTLTVVEVDAIYVKPFETEILLITPGQTTNVLLKTKPQFPNATFFMTARPYVTGLGTFDNSTVAGILEYEASPKTIHSSLSIKKFPPYKPALPPLNDTAYATNFTNKLRSLASAEFPANVPQKVDRQFFFTVGLGTNPCPKNKTCQGPNGTMFAASVNNDTSILGAESHPLHLHGFNFFVVGQGFGNFDPNKDPAKFNLVDPVERNTAGVPSGGWVAIRFLADNPGVWFMHCHLEVHTSWGLKMAWVVLDGKLPNQKLLPPPADLPKC
;
A
#
# COMPACT_ATOMS: atom_id res chain seq x y z
N MET A 1 -22.48 6.01 -8.21
CA MET A 1 -22.75 7.36 -7.70
C MET A 1 -22.59 7.39 -6.19
N PRO A 2 -22.27 8.54 -5.58
CA PRO A 2 -22.21 8.66 -4.13
C PRO A 2 -23.53 8.22 -3.51
N HIS A 3 -23.48 7.57 -2.35
CA HIS A 3 -24.68 7.20 -1.61
C HIS A 3 -25.26 8.48 -1.00
N PRO A 4 -26.52 8.86 -1.30
CA PRO A 4 -27.11 10.01 -0.64
C PRO A 4 -27.22 9.76 0.86
N THR A 5 -27.06 10.80 1.67
CA THR A 5 -27.16 10.70 3.13
C THR A 5 -28.51 10.08 3.53
N GLY A 6 -28.47 9.06 4.41
CA GLY A 6 -29.68 8.36 4.87
C GLY A 6 -30.12 7.18 3.99
N HIS A 7 -29.41 6.89 2.90
CA HIS A 7 -29.66 5.71 2.06
C HIS A 7 -28.69 4.57 2.36
N SER A 8 -29.07 3.36 1.98
CA SER A 8 -28.26 2.14 2.09
C SER A 8 -28.09 1.50 0.71
N TYR A 9 -26.97 0.83 0.51
CA TYR A 9 -26.68 0.04 -0.69
C TYR A 9 -25.93 -1.22 -0.30
N VAL A 10 -26.25 -2.33 -0.95
CA VAL A 10 -25.65 -3.62 -0.64
C VAL A 10 -24.54 -3.92 -1.64
N TYR A 11 -23.30 -3.95 -1.16
CA TYR A 11 -22.17 -4.43 -1.95
C TYR A 11 -22.15 -5.95 -1.93
N ASN A 12 -22.41 -6.57 -3.08
CA ASN A 12 -22.30 -8.02 -3.26
C ASN A 12 -20.99 -8.34 -4.00
N TYR A 13 -20.16 -9.19 -3.42
CA TYR A 13 -18.89 -9.61 -3.99
C TYR A 13 -18.60 -11.07 -3.66
N THR A 14 -17.82 -11.71 -4.52
CA THR A 14 -17.36 -13.09 -4.33
C THR A 14 -15.85 -13.11 -4.25
N ILE A 15 -15.31 -13.75 -3.21
CA ILE A 15 -13.87 -14.01 -3.10
C ILE A 15 -13.52 -15.20 -4.00
N THR A 16 -12.72 -14.94 -5.02
CA THR A 16 -12.34 -15.87 -6.09
C THR A 16 -10.84 -16.10 -6.07
N GLY A 17 -10.40 -16.99 -5.17
CA GLY A 17 -9.00 -17.44 -5.11
C GLY A 17 -8.04 -16.55 -4.32
N GLN A 18 -8.43 -15.32 -3.98
CA GLN A 18 -7.67 -14.48 -3.05
C GLN A 18 -7.61 -15.15 -1.67
N ARG A 19 -6.49 -14.98 -0.98
CA ARG A 19 -6.27 -15.49 0.38
C ARG A 19 -5.25 -14.61 1.08
N GLY A 20 -5.54 -14.25 2.32
CA GLY A 20 -4.66 -13.41 3.08
C GLY A 20 -5.27 -12.07 3.48
N THR A 21 -4.56 -10.98 3.23
CA THR A 21 -4.98 -9.64 3.65
C THR A 21 -5.31 -8.77 2.45
N LEU A 22 -6.53 -8.26 2.43
CA LEU A 22 -6.96 -7.11 1.64
C LEU A 22 -7.46 -6.02 2.61
N TRP A 23 -8.05 -4.98 2.07
CA TRP A 23 -8.66 -3.91 2.84
C TRP A 23 -9.80 -3.29 2.03
N TRP A 24 -10.72 -2.62 2.72
CA TRP A 24 -11.76 -1.80 2.11
C TRP A 24 -11.53 -0.35 2.49
N HIS A 25 -11.98 0.57 1.64
CA HIS A 25 -11.94 2.00 1.92
C HIS A 25 -13.00 2.74 1.13
N ALA A 26 -13.35 3.95 1.58
CA ALA A 26 -14.17 4.86 0.79
C ALA A 26 -13.46 5.19 -0.54
N HIS A 27 -14.19 5.15 -1.65
CA HIS A 27 -13.63 5.43 -2.98
C HIS A 27 -14.28 6.69 -3.58
N ILE A 28 -14.32 7.74 -2.77
CA ILE A 28 -14.84 9.05 -3.13
C ILE A 28 -14.06 10.13 -2.39
N SER A 29 -13.40 11.00 -3.17
CA SER A 29 -12.58 12.08 -2.63
C SER A 29 -11.60 11.57 -1.56
N TRP A 30 -11.33 12.35 -0.52
CA TRP A 30 -10.39 12.02 0.53
C TRP A 30 -11.06 11.32 1.74
N LEU A 31 -12.29 10.82 1.60
CA LEU A 31 -13.02 10.18 2.72
C LEU A 31 -12.30 8.94 3.28
N ARG A 32 -11.45 8.28 2.49
CA ARG A 32 -10.60 7.18 3.00
C ARG A 32 -9.49 7.64 3.94
N SER A 33 -9.39 8.93 4.25
CA SER A 33 -8.54 9.42 5.35
C SER A 33 -8.96 8.82 6.70
N THR A 34 -10.24 8.47 6.84
CA THR A 34 -10.82 7.93 8.08
C THR A 34 -11.75 6.73 7.87
N VAL A 35 -12.25 6.52 6.64
CA VAL A 35 -13.20 5.44 6.32
C VAL A 35 -12.49 4.30 5.57
N TYR A 36 -11.94 3.36 6.33
CA TYR A 36 -11.27 2.15 5.83
C TYR A 36 -11.19 1.05 6.90
N GLY A 37 -10.85 -0.17 6.49
CA GLY A 37 -10.62 -1.28 7.41
C GLY A 37 -10.05 -2.53 6.73
N PRO A 38 -9.57 -3.50 7.53
CA PRO A 38 -8.95 -4.71 7.00
C PRO A 38 -9.99 -5.71 6.49
N ILE A 39 -9.65 -6.45 5.44
CA ILE A 39 -10.35 -7.67 5.00
C ILE A 39 -9.38 -8.83 5.18
N VAL A 40 -9.70 -9.77 6.07
CA VAL A 40 -8.89 -10.96 6.29
C VAL A 40 -9.58 -12.17 5.68
N ILE A 41 -8.93 -12.77 4.69
CA ILE A 41 -9.37 -13.95 3.95
C ILE A 41 -8.53 -15.13 4.43
N LEU A 42 -9.08 -15.96 5.29
CA LEU A 42 -8.36 -17.13 5.79
C LEU A 42 -8.26 -18.22 4.71
N PRO A 43 -7.27 -19.14 4.82
CA PRO A 43 -7.29 -20.37 4.04
C PRO A 43 -8.64 -21.09 4.18
N LYS A 44 -9.06 -21.80 3.13
CA LYS A 44 -10.26 -22.64 3.18
C LYS A 44 -10.17 -23.63 4.34
N LEU A 45 -11.32 -23.98 4.91
CA LEU A 45 -11.39 -24.94 6.00
C LEU A 45 -10.66 -26.24 5.61
N GLY A 46 -9.74 -26.70 6.47
CA GLY A 46 -8.92 -27.89 6.23
C GLY A 46 -7.65 -27.66 5.39
N VAL A 47 -7.45 -26.48 4.81
CA VAL A 47 -6.25 -26.13 4.06
C VAL A 47 -5.30 -25.33 4.96
N PRO A 48 -4.07 -25.80 5.23
CA PRO A 48 -3.11 -25.05 6.04
C PRO A 48 -2.48 -23.89 5.24
N TYR A 49 -1.83 -22.97 5.95
CA TYR A 49 -0.88 -22.04 5.32
C TYR A 49 0.29 -22.82 4.68
N PRO A 50 0.94 -22.27 3.63
CA PRO A 50 2.17 -22.85 3.06
C PRO A 50 3.40 -22.69 3.96
N PHE A 51 3.22 -22.13 5.16
CA PHE A 51 4.23 -21.92 6.19
C PHE A 51 3.64 -22.33 7.55
N ALA A 52 4.51 -22.44 8.56
CA ALA A 52 4.09 -22.80 9.91
C ALA A 52 3.01 -21.84 10.43
N LYS A 53 1.89 -22.38 10.93
CA LYS A 53 0.77 -21.59 11.45
C LYS A 53 1.26 -20.61 12.54
N PRO A 54 0.98 -19.31 12.42
CA PRO A 54 1.39 -18.33 13.43
C PRO A 54 0.64 -18.57 14.74
N TYR A 55 1.25 -18.17 15.85
CA TYR A 55 0.65 -18.19 17.18
C TYR A 55 -0.54 -17.22 17.27
N LYS A 56 -0.40 -16.03 16.68
CA LYS A 56 -1.46 -15.01 16.60
C LYS A 56 -1.25 -14.14 15.36
N GLU A 57 -2.33 -13.61 14.84
CA GLU A 57 -2.35 -12.69 13.71
C GLU A 57 -2.81 -11.31 14.20
N VAL A 58 -2.17 -10.24 13.72
CA VAL A 58 -2.44 -8.87 14.17
C VAL A 58 -2.43 -7.91 12.98
N PRO A 59 -3.54 -7.21 12.68
CA PRO A 59 -3.53 -6.12 11.70
C PRO A 59 -2.65 -4.96 12.15
N ILE A 60 -1.84 -4.43 11.23
CA ILE A 60 -1.03 -3.23 11.38
C ILE A 60 -1.38 -2.30 10.22
N ILE A 61 -2.24 -1.32 10.49
CA ILE A 61 -2.79 -0.43 9.47
C ILE A 61 -2.10 0.92 9.61
N PHE A 62 -1.39 1.33 8.58
CA PHE A 62 -0.83 2.68 8.49
C PHE A 62 -1.88 3.63 7.92
N GLY A 63 -1.94 4.84 8.47
CA GLY A 63 -2.82 5.90 7.98
C GLY A 63 -2.24 7.28 8.27
N GLU A 64 -2.96 8.31 7.88
CA GLU A 64 -2.62 9.71 8.13
C GLU A 64 -3.74 10.37 8.95
N TRP A 65 -3.36 11.33 9.80
CA TRP A 65 -4.28 12.14 10.59
C TRP A 65 -4.16 13.60 10.18
N PHE A 66 -5.31 14.20 9.90
CA PHE A 66 -5.46 15.62 9.60
C PHE A 66 -6.33 16.27 10.67
N ASN A 67 -5.88 17.38 11.24
CA ASN A 67 -6.67 18.17 12.18
C ASN A 67 -7.81 18.93 11.47
N ALA A 68 -7.57 19.34 10.23
CA ALA A 68 -8.56 19.96 9.37
C ALA A 68 -9.36 18.92 8.58
N ASP A 69 -10.56 19.31 8.15
CA ASP A 69 -11.39 18.50 7.25
C ASP A 69 -10.65 18.22 5.94
N THR A 70 -10.42 16.93 5.65
CA THR A 70 -9.72 16.49 4.45
C THR A 70 -10.43 16.90 3.16
N GLU A 71 -11.76 17.01 3.18
CA GLU A 71 -12.53 17.49 2.03
C GLU A 71 -12.30 18.99 1.79
N ALA A 72 -12.14 19.77 2.85
CA ALA A 72 -11.77 21.18 2.75
C ALA A 72 -10.33 21.35 2.22
N ILE A 73 -9.39 20.51 2.70
CA ILE A 73 -8.00 20.51 2.24
C ILE A 73 -7.92 20.26 0.73
N ILE A 74 -8.52 19.16 0.24
CA ILE A 74 -8.44 18.83 -1.19
C ILE A 74 -9.22 19.84 -2.04
N LYS A 75 -10.36 20.33 -1.57
CA LYS A 75 -11.11 21.39 -2.25
C LYS A 75 -10.28 22.65 -2.41
N GLN A 76 -9.57 23.08 -1.35
CA GLN A 76 -8.66 24.22 -1.43
C GLN A 76 -7.53 23.95 -2.42
N ALA A 77 -6.86 22.79 -2.37
CA ALA A 77 -5.77 22.45 -3.26
C ALA A 77 -6.18 22.49 -4.74
N LEU A 78 -7.33 21.88 -5.08
CA LEU A 78 -7.88 21.94 -6.44
C LEU A 78 -8.30 23.35 -6.85
N GLN A 79 -8.81 24.14 -5.89
CA GLN A 79 -9.18 25.52 -6.12
C GLN A 79 -7.97 26.44 -6.29
N THR A 80 -6.83 26.22 -5.64
CA THR A 80 -5.65 27.09 -5.81
C THR A 80 -4.65 26.55 -6.82
N GLY A 81 -4.78 25.27 -7.21
CA GLY A 81 -3.79 24.55 -8.00
C GLY A 81 -2.48 24.26 -7.25
N GLY A 82 -2.45 24.48 -5.94
CA GLY A 82 -1.31 24.14 -5.07
C GLY A 82 -1.34 22.68 -4.60
N GLY A 83 -0.28 22.29 -3.89
CA GLY A 83 -0.28 21.05 -3.12
C GLY A 83 -1.26 21.14 -1.94
N PRO A 84 -1.89 20.03 -1.55
CA PRO A 84 -2.68 19.99 -0.31
C PRO A 84 -1.77 20.17 0.91
N ASN A 85 -2.37 20.65 2.00
CA ASN A 85 -1.70 20.59 3.30
C ASN A 85 -1.36 19.15 3.65
N VAL A 86 -0.21 18.96 4.30
CA VAL A 86 0.28 17.65 4.74
C VAL A 86 -0.44 17.20 6.02
N SER A 87 -0.40 15.92 6.33
CA SER A 87 -0.91 15.39 7.60
C SER A 87 -0.14 15.95 8.79
N GLU A 88 -0.79 16.04 9.95
CA GLU A 88 -0.09 16.32 11.20
C GLU A 88 0.57 15.09 11.82
N ALA A 89 0.09 13.90 11.47
CA ALA A 89 0.71 12.66 11.92
C ALA A 89 0.41 11.47 11.01
N TYR A 90 1.41 10.60 10.85
CA TYR A 90 1.16 9.21 10.51
C TYR A 90 0.63 8.44 11.72
N THR A 91 -0.12 7.37 11.48
CA THR A 91 -0.74 6.54 12.51
C THR A 91 -0.45 5.05 12.31
N ILE A 92 -0.39 4.30 13.41
CA ILE A 92 -0.43 2.83 13.41
C ILE A 92 -1.72 2.42 14.11
N ASN A 93 -2.63 1.77 13.39
CA ASN A 93 -3.98 1.42 13.85
C ASN A 93 -4.74 2.65 14.39
N GLY A 94 -4.63 3.79 13.70
CA GLY A 94 -5.30 5.05 14.06
C GLY A 94 -4.63 5.83 15.20
N LEU A 95 -3.48 5.39 15.70
CA LEU A 95 -2.78 6.00 16.84
C LEU A 95 -1.44 6.61 16.39
N PRO A 96 -1.21 7.92 16.60
CA PRO A 96 0.06 8.59 16.24
C PRO A 96 1.28 8.08 17.03
N GLY A 97 1.06 7.57 18.24
CA GLY A 97 2.13 7.05 19.07
C GLY A 97 2.94 8.12 19.82
N PRO A 98 4.09 7.79 20.40
CA PRO A 98 4.71 8.58 21.45
C PRO A 98 5.62 9.71 20.95
N LEU A 99 5.76 9.86 19.63
CA LEU A 99 6.62 10.87 19.00
C LEU A 99 5.87 12.17 18.68
N TYR A 100 4.54 12.17 18.80
CA TYR A 100 3.70 13.35 18.63
C TYR A 100 3.21 13.87 19.97
N ASN A 101 2.80 15.14 19.99
CA ASN A 101 2.22 15.77 21.17
C ASN A 101 0.89 15.09 21.52
N CYS A 102 0.63 14.93 22.82
CA CYS A 102 -0.64 14.42 23.36
C CYS A 102 -0.99 12.94 23.06
N SER A 103 -0.13 12.16 22.41
CA SER A 103 -0.46 10.80 21.92
C SER A 103 0.32 9.64 22.56
N ALA A 104 1.26 9.93 23.47
CA ALA A 104 2.11 8.90 24.09
C ALA A 104 1.36 7.89 24.98
N LYS A 105 0.21 8.27 25.56
CA LYS A 105 -0.56 7.40 26.45
C LYS A 105 -1.27 6.28 25.68
N ASP A 106 -1.81 6.61 24.51
CA ASP A 106 -2.64 5.73 23.68
C ASP A 106 -1.82 5.03 22.59
N THR A 107 -0.50 5.06 22.68
CA THR A 107 0.39 4.42 21.71
C THR A 107 0.01 2.94 21.49
N PHE A 108 -0.07 2.52 20.23
CA PHE A 108 -0.31 1.12 19.89
C PHE A 108 0.79 0.22 20.48
N LYS A 109 0.38 -0.81 21.24
CA LYS A 109 1.28 -1.79 21.86
C LYS A 109 0.99 -3.20 21.35
N LEU A 110 1.94 -3.77 20.62
CA LEU A 110 1.95 -5.18 20.27
C LEU A 110 2.56 -6.00 21.42
N LYS A 111 1.70 -6.65 22.21
CA LYS A 111 2.13 -7.56 23.27
C LYS A 111 2.47 -8.94 22.71
N VAL A 112 3.66 -9.44 23.02
CA VAL A 112 4.17 -10.70 22.48
C VAL A 112 4.71 -11.64 23.55
N LYS A 113 4.61 -12.96 23.31
CA LYS A 113 5.25 -13.98 24.16
C LYS A 113 6.61 -14.38 23.60
N PRO A 114 7.62 -14.65 24.45
CA PRO A 114 8.89 -15.20 24.00
C PRO A 114 8.74 -16.51 23.21
N GLY A 115 9.57 -16.69 22.18
CA GLY A 115 9.66 -17.91 21.37
C GLY A 115 8.42 -18.22 20.50
N LYS A 116 7.54 -17.24 20.27
CA LYS A 116 6.35 -17.37 19.43
C LYS A 116 6.52 -16.64 18.10
N THR A 117 5.75 -17.05 17.11
CA THR A 117 5.72 -16.42 15.79
C THR A 117 4.38 -15.74 15.60
N TYR A 118 4.38 -14.44 15.31
CA TYR A 118 3.19 -13.65 15.04
C TYR A 118 3.13 -13.34 13.54
N MET A 119 1.93 -13.31 12.95
CA MET A 119 1.77 -12.77 11.59
C MET A 119 1.21 -11.36 11.69
N LEU A 120 1.97 -10.38 11.22
CA LEU A 120 1.53 -9.00 11.13
C LEU A 120 0.93 -8.79 9.75
N ARG A 121 -0.34 -8.40 9.71
CA ARG A 121 -1.10 -8.16 8.47
C ARG A 121 -1.04 -6.67 8.16
N MET A 122 -0.03 -6.27 7.41
CA MET A 122 0.27 -4.86 7.20
C MET A 122 -0.52 -4.30 6.03
N ILE A 123 -1.11 -3.12 6.23
CA ILE A 123 -1.91 -2.41 5.23
C ILE A 123 -1.44 -0.97 5.24
N ASN A 124 -1.07 -0.42 4.08
CA ASN A 124 -0.87 1.01 3.96
C ASN A 124 -2.14 1.68 3.43
N ALA A 125 -2.93 2.22 4.37
CA ALA A 125 -4.14 3.00 4.11
C ALA A 125 -3.87 4.52 4.13
N ALA A 126 -2.60 4.95 4.23
CA ALA A 126 -2.23 6.35 4.07
C ALA A 126 -2.68 6.89 2.71
N LEU A 127 -2.99 8.17 2.65
CA LEU A 127 -3.42 8.85 1.43
C LEU A 127 -2.27 9.02 0.45
N ASN A 128 -1.13 9.55 0.88
CA ASN A 128 -0.17 10.18 -0.04
C ASN A 128 1.27 9.67 0.03
N ASP A 129 1.63 8.78 0.97
CA ASP A 129 3.02 8.38 1.14
C ASP A 129 3.24 6.86 1.18
N GLU A 130 4.27 6.42 0.46
CA GLU A 130 4.90 5.12 0.67
C GLU A 130 5.67 5.12 1.99
N LEU A 131 5.71 3.99 2.70
CA LEU A 131 6.27 3.93 4.04
C LEU A 131 7.37 2.87 4.15
N PHE A 132 8.52 3.26 4.69
CA PHE A 132 9.47 2.33 5.28
C PHE A 132 9.02 1.97 6.69
N PHE A 133 8.96 0.68 7.02
CA PHE A 133 8.60 0.18 8.34
C PHE A 133 9.66 -0.78 8.90
N SER A 134 9.98 -0.67 10.18
CA SER A 134 10.88 -1.60 10.86
C SER A 134 10.54 -1.77 12.34
N ILE A 135 10.96 -2.89 12.92
CA ILE A 135 10.84 -3.19 14.35
C ILE A 135 12.25 -3.36 14.91
N ALA A 136 12.60 -2.58 15.94
CA ALA A 136 13.94 -2.60 16.51
C ALA A 136 14.38 -4.01 16.90
N ASN A 137 15.57 -4.44 16.46
CA ASN A 137 16.18 -5.74 16.75
C ASN A 137 15.32 -6.97 16.36
N HIS A 138 14.39 -6.84 15.42
CA HIS A 138 13.59 -7.96 14.91
C HIS A 138 13.64 -8.01 13.39
N THR A 139 13.87 -9.20 12.86
CA THR A 139 13.78 -9.51 11.43
C THR A 139 12.35 -9.95 11.10
N LEU A 140 11.86 -9.56 9.94
CA LEU A 140 10.54 -9.87 9.41
C LEU A 140 10.70 -10.81 8.22
N THR A 141 9.88 -11.86 8.14
CA THR A 141 9.81 -12.74 6.97
C THR A 141 8.57 -12.40 6.17
N VAL A 142 8.72 -11.86 4.97
CA VAL A 142 7.59 -11.59 4.06
C VAL A 142 7.06 -12.91 3.52
N VAL A 143 5.75 -13.13 3.59
CA VAL A 143 5.12 -14.41 3.15
C VAL A 143 3.92 -14.23 2.24
N GLU A 144 3.38 -13.02 2.16
CA GLU A 144 2.21 -12.70 1.34
C GLU A 144 2.20 -11.22 0.99
N VAL A 145 1.76 -10.88 -0.23
CA VAL A 145 1.45 -9.51 -0.65
C VAL A 145 0.12 -9.50 -1.40
N ASP A 146 -0.71 -8.49 -1.18
CA ASP A 146 -1.94 -8.26 -1.94
C ASP A 146 -2.85 -9.51 -2.03
N ALA A 147 -2.96 -10.26 -0.92
CA ALA A 147 -3.67 -11.54 -0.79
C ALA A 147 -3.20 -12.67 -1.75
N ILE A 148 -1.90 -12.68 -2.04
CA ILE A 148 -1.19 -13.72 -2.77
C ILE A 148 0.06 -14.16 -2.01
N TYR A 149 0.29 -15.48 -1.88
CA TYR A 149 1.50 -16.00 -1.27
C TYR A 149 2.74 -15.74 -2.14
N VAL A 150 3.83 -15.36 -1.48
CA VAL A 150 5.13 -15.13 -2.14
C VAL A 150 6.17 -16.11 -1.64
N LYS A 151 7.28 -16.25 -2.37
CA LYS A 151 8.46 -16.94 -1.87
C LYS A 151 8.97 -16.21 -0.63
N PRO A 152 9.07 -16.88 0.53
CA PRO A 152 9.46 -16.20 1.75
C PRO A 152 10.88 -15.63 1.66
N PHE A 153 11.05 -14.39 2.12
CA PHE A 153 12.37 -13.79 2.29
C PHE A 153 12.40 -12.92 3.54
N GLU A 154 13.59 -12.80 4.13
CA GLU A 154 13.81 -12.00 5.33
C GLU A 154 14.19 -10.56 4.99
N THR A 155 13.74 -9.63 5.83
CA THR A 155 14.07 -8.21 5.76
C THR A 155 14.00 -7.58 7.16
N GLU A 156 14.79 -6.54 7.39
CA GLU A 156 14.70 -5.72 8.61
C GLU A 156 13.80 -4.50 8.41
N ILE A 157 13.72 -4.00 7.17
CA ILE A 157 12.89 -2.86 6.79
C ILE A 157 11.95 -3.30 5.66
N LEU A 158 10.66 -3.12 5.85
CA LEU A 158 9.65 -3.28 4.80
C LEU A 158 9.43 -1.95 4.09
N LEU A 159 9.25 -1.97 2.76
CA LEU A 159 8.60 -0.88 2.03
C LEU A 159 7.17 -1.30 1.70
N ILE A 160 6.20 -0.41 1.96
CA ILE A 160 4.79 -0.63 1.62
C ILE A 160 4.17 0.66 1.09
N THR A 161 3.53 0.59 -0.07
CA THR A 161 2.91 1.76 -0.71
C THR A 161 1.41 1.82 -0.40
N PRO A 162 0.76 3.00 -0.47
CA PRO A 162 -0.69 3.09 -0.42
C PRO A 162 -1.33 2.10 -1.41
N GLY A 163 -2.39 1.41 -0.99
CA GLY A 163 -2.99 0.34 -1.79
C GLY A 163 -2.52 -1.06 -1.41
N GLN A 164 -1.25 -1.20 -1.04
CA GLN A 164 -0.63 -2.50 -0.83
C GLN A 164 -0.96 -3.09 0.54
N THR A 165 -1.00 -4.43 0.57
CA THR A 165 -0.97 -5.21 1.81
C THR A 165 0.25 -6.12 1.81
N THR A 166 0.79 -6.41 2.98
CA THR A 166 1.90 -7.34 3.13
C THR A 166 1.81 -8.08 4.45
N ASN A 167 1.78 -9.40 4.42
CA ASN A 167 1.87 -10.19 5.64
C ASN A 167 3.32 -10.59 5.89
N VAL A 168 3.75 -10.33 7.12
CA VAL A 168 5.07 -10.69 7.60
C VAL A 168 4.99 -11.57 8.84
N LEU A 169 5.88 -12.55 8.93
CA LEU A 169 6.09 -13.31 10.15
C LEU A 169 7.14 -12.61 11.01
N LEU A 170 6.76 -12.36 12.26
CA LEU A 170 7.61 -11.82 13.32
C LEU A 170 7.91 -12.96 14.30
N LYS A 171 9.15 -13.44 14.28
CA LYS A 171 9.64 -14.42 15.26
C LYS A 171 10.18 -13.67 16.49
N THR A 172 9.58 -13.91 17.64
CA THR A 172 9.99 -13.26 18.89
C THR A 172 11.24 -13.92 19.47
N LYS A 173 11.98 -13.16 20.26
CA LYS A 173 13.16 -13.62 20.98
C LYS A 173 12.79 -14.83 21.87
N PRO A 174 13.68 -15.82 22.02
CA PRO A 174 13.36 -17.06 22.74
C PRO A 174 13.11 -16.83 24.24
N GLN A 175 13.66 -15.76 24.81
CA GLN A 175 13.53 -15.39 26.21
C GLN A 175 13.07 -13.94 26.35
N PHE A 176 12.58 -13.59 27.54
CA PHE A 176 12.15 -12.23 27.87
C PHE A 176 13.37 -11.28 27.88
N PRO A 177 13.44 -10.27 27.00
CA PRO A 177 14.67 -9.50 26.77
C PRO A 177 14.87 -8.32 27.73
N ASN A 178 13.99 -8.11 28.72
CA ASN A 178 14.02 -6.93 29.62
C ASN A 178 14.14 -5.59 28.85
N ALA A 179 13.44 -5.48 27.72
CA ALA A 179 13.59 -4.38 26.77
C ALA A 179 12.24 -4.05 26.11
N THR A 180 12.08 -2.78 25.72
CA THR A 180 10.95 -2.31 24.91
C THR A 180 11.45 -1.97 23.52
N PHE A 181 10.79 -2.47 22.47
CA PHE A 181 11.21 -2.26 21.09
C PHE A 181 10.23 -1.33 20.38
N PHE A 182 10.73 -0.27 19.75
CA PHE A 182 9.92 0.57 18.89
C PHE A 182 9.68 -0.14 17.56
N MET A 183 8.45 -0.04 17.07
CA MET A 183 8.12 -0.26 15.67
C MET A 183 7.84 1.09 15.05
N THR A 184 8.50 1.43 13.95
CA THR A 184 8.42 2.78 13.39
C THR A 184 8.14 2.72 11.90
N ALA A 185 7.32 3.67 11.41
CA ALA A 185 7.17 3.93 9.99
C ALA A 185 7.50 5.39 9.65
N ARG A 186 8.13 5.60 8.51
CA ARG A 186 8.53 6.92 7.98
C ARG A 186 8.38 6.89 6.45
N PRO A 187 8.07 8.02 5.79
CA PRO A 187 7.81 7.98 4.37
C PRO A 187 9.05 7.74 3.52
N TYR A 188 8.82 7.15 2.35
CA TYR A 188 9.71 7.12 1.21
C TYR A 188 9.17 8.11 0.17
N VAL A 189 9.92 9.17 -0.11
CA VAL A 189 9.49 10.28 -0.95
C VAL A 189 10.59 10.63 -1.95
N THR A 190 10.18 10.78 -3.20
CA THR A 190 11.03 11.23 -4.31
C THR A 190 10.46 12.42 -5.07
N GLY A 191 9.17 12.73 -4.87
CA GLY A 191 8.49 13.86 -5.47
C GLY A 191 8.91 15.21 -4.91
N LEU A 192 8.51 16.27 -5.61
CA LEU A 192 8.77 17.67 -5.25
C LEU A 192 7.61 18.33 -4.49
N GLY A 193 6.54 17.59 -4.23
CA GLY A 193 5.42 18.05 -3.42
C GLY A 193 5.77 18.17 -1.94
N THR A 194 4.94 18.90 -1.19
CA THR A 194 5.00 18.90 0.27
C THR A 194 4.51 17.57 0.81
N PHE A 195 5.18 17.03 1.82
CA PHE A 195 4.84 15.77 2.47
C PHE A 195 5.07 15.87 3.99
N ASP A 196 4.43 14.99 4.77
CA ASP A 196 4.67 14.88 6.21
C ASP A 196 6.02 14.18 6.43
N ASN A 197 7.03 14.87 6.98
CA ASN A 197 8.36 14.26 7.18
C ASN A 197 8.51 13.49 8.50
N SER A 198 7.43 13.39 9.28
CA SER A 198 7.47 12.83 10.63
C SER A 198 7.62 11.31 10.62
N THR A 199 7.78 10.73 11.81
CA THR A 199 7.91 9.28 12.01
C THR A 199 6.88 8.84 13.02
N VAL A 200 6.03 7.90 12.64
CA VAL A 200 5.10 7.25 13.57
C VAL A 200 5.80 6.12 14.31
N ALA A 201 5.40 5.90 15.56
CA ALA A 201 5.90 4.78 16.33
C ALA A 201 4.82 4.05 17.15
N GLY A 202 4.87 2.72 17.11
CA GLY A 202 4.24 1.83 18.06
C GLY A 202 5.29 1.16 18.96
N ILE A 203 4.84 0.29 19.85
CA ILE A 203 5.68 -0.43 20.80
C ILE A 203 5.45 -1.93 20.67
N LEU A 204 6.52 -2.71 20.57
CA LEU A 204 6.52 -4.15 20.80
C LEU A 204 7.00 -4.41 22.23
N GLU A 205 6.14 -5.05 23.01
CA GLU A 205 6.37 -5.35 24.43
C GLU A 205 6.27 -6.86 24.67
N TYR A 206 7.29 -7.43 25.32
CA TYR A 206 7.24 -8.82 25.72
C TYR A 206 6.37 -8.97 26.98
N GLU A 207 5.56 -10.01 27.04
CA GLU A 207 4.83 -10.40 28.25
C GLU A 207 5.79 -11.08 29.24
N ALA A 208 5.83 -10.59 30.47
CA ALA A 208 6.61 -11.21 31.54
C ALA A 208 5.93 -12.51 32.02
N SER A 209 6.72 -13.53 32.34
CA SER A 209 6.21 -14.73 33.00
C SER A 209 5.85 -14.43 34.47
N PRO A 210 4.83 -15.07 35.06
CA PRO A 210 4.56 -14.96 36.50
C PRO A 210 5.78 -15.28 37.39
N LYS A 211 6.68 -16.17 36.93
CA LYS A 211 7.93 -16.51 37.65
C LYS A 211 8.91 -15.34 37.74
N THR A 212 8.89 -14.42 36.78
CA THR A 212 9.68 -13.18 36.78
C THR A 212 9.07 -12.06 37.63
N ILE A 213 7.80 -12.19 38.05
CA ILE A 213 7.09 -11.18 38.87
C ILE A 213 7.48 -11.30 40.37
N HIS A 214 8.04 -12.44 40.79
CA HIS A 214 8.47 -12.66 42.19
C HIS A 214 9.76 -11.92 42.57
N SER A 215 10.53 -11.39 41.61
CA SER A 215 11.54 -10.37 41.94
C SER A 215 10.84 -9.03 42.00
N SER A 216 10.88 -8.38 43.15
CA SER A 216 10.38 -7.03 43.48
C SER A 216 11.06 -5.89 42.70
N LEU A 217 11.28 -6.09 41.39
CA LEU A 217 11.54 -5.00 40.49
C LEU A 217 10.20 -4.29 40.28
N SER A 218 10.06 -3.12 40.89
CA SER A 218 9.20 -2.08 40.32
C SER A 218 9.36 -2.13 38.79
N ILE A 219 8.27 -2.00 38.04
CA ILE A 219 8.27 -1.94 36.58
C ILE A 219 9.12 -0.71 36.18
N LYS A 220 10.44 -0.85 36.23
CA LYS A 220 11.42 0.13 35.82
C LYS A 220 11.25 0.23 34.30
N LYS A 221 11.19 1.46 33.80
CA LYS A 221 11.21 1.78 32.36
C LYS A 221 12.32 0.96 31.70
N PHE A 222 11.96 -0.11 30.98
CA PHE A 222 12.93 -0.90 30.22
C PHE A 222 13.62 -0.01 29.18
N PRO A 223 14.89 -0.27 28.84
CA PRO A 223 15.59 0.49 27.82
C PRO A 223 14.82 0.42 26.49
N PRO A 224 14.50 1.57 25.85
CA PRO A 224 13.84 1.59 24.56
C PRO A 224 14.85 1.42 23.43
N TYR A 225 14.64 0.44 22.56
CA TYR A 225 15.38 0.27 21.31
C TYR A 225 14.60 0.86 20.15
N LYS A 226 15.28 1.65 19.29
CA LYS A 226 14.71 2.24 18.08
C LYS A 226 15.38 1.64 16.85
N PRO A 227 14.64 1.30 15.78
CA PRO A 227 15.25 0.84 14.55
C PRO A 227 15.87 2.03 13.78
N ALA A 228 16.84 1.74 12.92
CA ALA A 228 17.37 2.71 11.95
C ALA A 228 16.60 2.55 10.63
N LEU A 229 16.02 3.64 10.13
CA LEU A 229 15.31 3.66 8.84
C LEU A 229 16.18 4.30 7.73
N PRO A 230 16.06 3.86 6.47
CA PRO A 230 16.80 4.42 5.33
C PRO A 230 16.47 5.90 5.08
N PRO A 231 17.34 6.68 4.41
CA PRO A 231 17.00 8.02 3.95
C PRO A 231 15.64 8.08 3.24
N LEU A 232 14.94 9.21 3.37
CA LEU A 232 13.60 9.38 2.79
C LEU A 232 13.55 9.14 1.29
N ASN A 233 14.65 9.39 0.57
CA ASN A 233 14.75 9.28 -0.88
C ASN A 233 15.57 8.04 -1.34
N ASP A 234 15.71 7.01 -0.49
CA ASP A 234 16.50 5.82 -0.79
C ASP A 234 15.81 4.89 -1.81
N THR A 235 15.88 5.31 -3.07
CA THR A 235 15.29 4.62 -4.22
C THR A 235 16.00 3.31 -4.53
N ALA A 236 17.27 3.19 -4.17
CA ALA A 236 18.03 1.96 -4.29
C ALA A 236 17.49 0.90 -3.32
N TYR A 237 17.23 1.26 -2.05
CA TYR A 237 16.59 0.37 -1.09
C TYR A 237 15.20 -0.05 -1.56
N ALA A 238 14.37 0.91 -1.99
CA ALA A 238 13.02 0.66 -2.48
C ALA A 238 13.00 -0.37 -3.63
N THR A 239 13.88 -0.18 -4.62
CA THR A 239 13.99 -1.06 -5.79
C THR A 239 14.55 -2.44 -5.42
N ASN A 240 15.54 -2.50 -4.53
CA ASN A 240 16.09 -3.76 -4.05
C ASN A 240 15.04 -4.57 -3.27
N PHE A 241 14.20 -3.91 -2.48
CA PHE A 241 13.11 -4.56 -1.77
C PHE A 241 12.07 -5.14 -2.75
N THR A 242 11.58 -4.34 -3.70
CA THR A 242 10.56 -4.80 -4.66
C THR A 242 11.09 -5.89 -5.59
N ASN A 243 12.37 -5.87 -5.95
CA ASN A 243 13.02 -6.91 -6.75
C ASN A 243 13.07 -8.29 -6.08
N LYS A 244 12.98 -8.38 -4.74
CA LYS A 244 12.95 -9.65 -4.00
C LYS A 244 11.60 -10.36 -4.11
N LEU A 245 10.53 -9.65 -4.45
CA LEU A 245 9.19 -10.22 -4.52
C LEU A 245 9.08 -11.20 -5.70
N ARG A 246 8.65 -12.42 -5.39
CA ARG A 246 8.41 -13.51 -6.35
C ARG A 246 7.17 -14.29 -5.93
N SER A 247 6.37 -14.71 -6.90
CA SER A 247 5.26 -15.62 -6.64
C SER A 247 5.77 -16.92 -6.03
N LEU A 248 4.99 -17.53 -5.13
CA LEU A 248 5.37 -18.78 -4.48
C LEU A 248 5.73 -19.87 -5.51
N ALA A 249 4.99 -19.94 -6.62
CA ALA A 249 5.25 -20.77 -7.79
C ALA A 249 5.46 -22.26 -7.44
N SER A 250 4.58 -22.80 -6.59
CA SER A 250 4.53 -24.24 -6.25
C SER A 250 3.46 -24.96 -7.08
N ALA A 251 3.39 -26.29 -6.95
CA ALA A 251 2.34 -27.07 -7.60
C ALA A 251 0.93 -26.67 -7.13
N GLU A 252 0.78 -26.36 -5.85
CA GLU A 252 -0.47 -25.92 -5.21
C GLU A 252 -0.77 -24.44 -5.46
N PHE A 253 0.27 -23.63 -5.67
CA PHE A 253 0.19 -22.17 -5.86
C PHE A 253 1.01 -21.74 -7.08
N PRO A 254 0.55 -22.11 -8.30
CA PRO A 254 1.30 -21.85 -9.53
C PRO A 254 1.30 -20.37 -9.90
N ALA A 255 2.40 -19.90 -10.47
CA ALA A 255 2.50 -18.56 -11.06
C ALA A 255 2.05 -18.60 -12.52
N ASN A 256 0.74 -18.45 -12.75
CA ASN A 256 0.13 -18.56 -14.08
C ASN A 256 0.30 -17.27 -14.93
N VAL A 257 1.54 -16.81 -15.10
CA VAL A 257 1.82 -15.61 -15.89
C VAL A 257 1.48 -15.85 -17.37
N PRO A 258 0.70 -14.95 -18.02
CA PRO A 258 0.40 -15.07 -19.44
C PRO A 258 1.68 -15.05 -20.29
N GLN A 259 1.94 -16.15 -21.01
CA GLN A 259 3.14 -16.31 -21.84
C GLN A 259 3.02 -15.58 -23.18
N LYS A 260 1.83 -15.66 -23.80
CA LYS A 260 1.50 -14.98 -25.05
C LYS A 260 0.84 -13.63 -24.75
N VAL A 261 1.24 -12.60 -25.49
CA VAL A 261 0.68 -11.24 -25.40
C VAL A 261 -0.12 -10.95 -26.66
N ASP A 262 -1.43 -10.76 -26.52
CA ASP A 262 -2.32 -10.44 -27.66
C ASP A 262 -2.45 -8.93 -27.91
N ARG A 263 -2.24 -8.10 -26.88
CA ARG A 263 -2.29 -6.64 -26.94
C ARG A 263 -1.18 -6.06 -26.07
N GLN A 264 -0.49 -5.05 -26.59
CA GLN A 264 0.54 -4.30 -25.89
C GLN A 264 0.07 -2.86 -25.73
N PHE A 265 0.24 -2.34 -24.52
CA PHE A 265 -0.06 -0.96 -24.18
C PHE A 265 1.17 -0.35 -23.53
N PHE A 266 1.41 0.91 -23.84
CA PHE A 266 2.46 1.70 -23.22
C PHE A 266 1.81 2.95 -22.65
N PHE A 267 2.04 3.19 -21.37
CA PHE A 267 1.51 4.36 -20.68
C PHE A 267 2.66 5.14 -20.05
N THR A 268 2.67 6.46 -20.22
CA THR A 268 3.49 7.34 -19.39
C THR A 268 2.65 7.82 -18.22
N VAL A 269 3.25 7.89 -17.04
CA VAL A 269 2.61 8.48 -15.87
C VAL A 269 3.58 9.48 -15.27
N GLY A 270 3.06 10.59 -14.77
CA GLY A 270 3.91 11.59 -14.16
C GLY A 270 3.16 12.73 -13.51
N LEU A 271 3.91 13.45 -12.69
CA LEU A 271 3.53 14.71 -12.10
C LEU A 271 4.01 15.87 -12.98
N GLY A 272 3.10 16.78 -13.31
CA GLY A 272 3.38 17.96 -14.13
C GLY A 272 2.57 19.17 -13.67
N THR A 273 2.41 20.14 -14.57
CA THR A 273 1.62 21.34 -14.30
C THR A 273 0.74 21.75 -15.47
N ASN A 274 -0.39 22.35 -15.14
CA ASN A 274 -1.29 23.02 -16.07
C ASN A 274 -1.12 24.54 -16.00
N PRO A 275 -1.22 25.27 -17.12
CA PRO A 275 -1.23 26.72 -17.11
C PRO A 275 -2.31 27.28 -16.18
N CYS A 276 -1.97 28.33 -15.44
CA CYS A 276 -2.95 29.01 -14.59
C CYS A 276 -3.97 29.78 -15.46
N PRO A 277 -5.28 29.66 -15.19
CA PRO A 277 -6.29 30.45 -15.89
C PRO A 277 -6.06 31.97 -15.74
N LYS A 278 -6.27 32.74 -16.80
CA LYS A 278 -5.93 34.18 -16.88
C LYS A 278 -6.53 35.07 -15.76
N ASN A 279 -7.65 34.67 -15.17
CA ASN A 279 -8.36 35.44 -14.13
C ASN A 279 -8.19 34.84 -12.73
N LYS A 280 -7.09 34.13 -12.48
CA LYS A 280 -6.86 33.39 -11.24
C LYS A 280 -5.40 33.46 -10.84
N THR A 281 -5.14 33.48 -9.54
CA THR A 281 -3.80 33.29 -8.99
C THR A 281 -3.66 31.82 -8.58
N CYS A 282 -2.64 31.16 -9.10
CA CYS A 282 -2.36 29.76 -8.77
C CYS A 282 -1.15 29.64 -7.84
N GLN A 283 -1.19 28.62 -6.98
CA GLN A 283 -0.17 28.38 -5.93
C GLN A 283 0.79 27.23 -6.29
N GLY A 284 0.66 26.63 -7.47
CA GLY A 284 1.59 25.63 -7.94
C GLY A 284 2.92 26.24 -8.42
N PRO A 285 3.89 25.39 -8.81
CA PRO A 285 5.22 25.82 -9.20
C PRO A 285 5.20 26.88 -10.30
N ASN A 286 6.02 27.92 -10.20
CA ASN A 286 6.08 29.02 -11.18
C ASN A 286 4.71 29.66 -11.50
N GLY A 287 3.78 29.68 -10.52
CA GLY A 287 2.44 30.25 -10.70
C GLY A 287 1.51 29.40 -11.56
N THR A 288 1.79 28.11 -11.71
CA THR A 288 0.96 27.14 -12.44
C THR A 288 0.04 26.36 -11.49
N MET A 289 -0.71 25.37 -12.01
CA MET A 289 -1.47 24.41 -11.20
C MET A 289 -0.83 23.03 -11.26
N PHE A 290 -0.67 22.33 -10.13
CA PHE A 290 -0.28 20.93 -10.15
C PHE A 290 -1.26 20.08 -10.97
N ALA A 291 -0.70 19.11 -11.69
CA ALA A 291 -1.44 18.14 -12.48
C ALA A 291 -0.73 16.79 -12.40
N ALA A 292 -1.49 15.70 -12.50
CA ALA A 292 -0.94 14.36 -12.63
C ALA A 292 -1.73 13.65 -13.71
N SER A 293 -1.08 12.84 -14.53
CA SER A 293 -1.74 12.35 -15.75
C SER A 293 -1.18 11.02 -16.25
N VAL A 294 -1.98 10.38 -17.10
CA VAL A 294 -1.59 9.24 -17.92
C VAL A 294 -1.46 9.74 -19.36
N ASN A 295 -0.33 9.44 -20.02
CA ASN A 295 -0.01 9.76 -21.42
C ASN A 295 0.09 11.26 -21.77
N ASN A 296 0.23 12.13 -20.78
CA ASN A 296 0.39 13.56 -21.03
C ASN A 296 1.73 14.07 -20.45
N ASP A 297 2.68 14.38 -21.33
CA ASP A 297 4.04 14.81 -21.01
C ASP A 297 4.17 16.31 -20.73
N THR A 298 3.06 17.03 -20.53
CA THR A 298 3.11 18.48 -20.30
C THR A 298 3.82 18.78 -18.96
N SER A 299 5.01 19.39 -19.07
CA SER A 299 5.76 20.02 -17.98
C SER A 299 6.04 19.11 -16.78
N ILE A 300 6.63 17.93 -17.02
CA ILE A 300 7.07 17.01 -15.96
C ILE A 300 7.90 17.78 -14.91
N LEU A 301 7.43 17.78 -13.67
CA LEU A 301 8.06 18.53 -12.58
C LEU A 301 9.30 17.81 -12.03
N GLY A 302 9.29 16.48 -12.04
CA GLY A 302 10.38 15.67 -11.51
C GLY A 302 10.09 14.17 -11.57
N ALA A 303 11.07 13.38 -11.17
CA ALA A 303 10.97 11.94 -11.07
C ALA A 303 10.36 11.55 -9.72
N GLU A 304 9.22 10.86 -9.73
CA GLU A 304 8.53 10.44 -8.52
C GLU A 304 8.06 8.98 -8.64
N SER A 305 8.02 8.27 -7.51
CA SER A 305 7.45 6.93 -7.42
C SER A 305 5.92 7.00 -7.43
N HIS A 306 5.27 6.18 -8.23
CA HIS A 306 3.81 6.17 -8.35
C HIS A 306 3.25 4.76 -8.13
N PRO A 307 2.56 4.48 -7.00
CA PRO A 307 1.87 3.21 -6.82
C PRO A 307 0.64 3.14 -7.71
N LEU A 308 0.70 2.39 -8.81
CA LEU A 308 -0.42 2.18 -9.71
C LEU A 308 -1.25 0.98 -9.26
N HIS A 309 -2.53 1.22 -9.02
CA HIS A 309 -3.52 0.21 -8.64
C HIS A 309 -4.48 -0.05 -9.81
N LEU A 310 -4.81 -1.31 -10.05
CA LEU A 310 -5.80 -1.74 -11.03
C LEU A 310 -6.96 -2.46 -10.33
N HIS A 311 -8.17 -1.95 -10.51
CA HIS A 311 -9.39 -2.58 -10.01
C HIS A 311 -9.71 -3.82 -10.84
N GLY A 312 -10.43 -4.77 -10.24
CA GLY A 312 -10.97 -5.95 -10.94
C GLY A 312 -9.95 -7.02 -11.31
N PHE A 313 -8.64 -6.75 -11.17
CA PHE A 313 -7.56 -7.66 -11.56
C PHE A 313 -6.40 -7.62 -10.57
N ASN A 314 -5.78 -8.77 -10.39
CA ASN A 314 -4.36 -8.82 -10.11
C ASN A 314 -3.57 -8.89 -11.42
N PHE A 315 -2.31 -8.48 -11.38
CA PHE A 315 -1.37 -8.53 -12.49
C PHE A 315 -0.01 -9.06 -12.02
N PHE A 316 0.73 -9.66 -12.96
CA PHE A 316 2.10 -10.10 -12.76
C PHE A 316 3.06 -8.96 -13.08
N VAL A 317 3.90 -8.55 -12.14
CA VAL A 317 5.00 -7.62 -12.41
C VAL A 317 6.16 -8.41 -13.00
N VAL A 318 6.30 -8.34 -14.34
CA VAL A 318 7.29 -9.14 -15.09
C VAL A 318 8.63 -8.43 -15.22
N GLY A 319 8.69 -7.13 -15.04
CA GLY A 319 9.93 -6.36 -15.07
C GLY A 319 9.77 -4.96 -14.52
N GLN A 320 10.87 -4.35 -14.12
CA GLN A 320 10.95 -2.95 -13.73
C GLN A 320 12.38 -2.46 -13.94
N GLY A 321 12.57 -1.16 -14.11
CA GLY A 321 13.88 -0.57 -14.33
C GLY A 321 13.88 0.94 -14.19
N PHE A 322 15.05 1.55 -14.36
CA PHE A 322 15.23 3.00 -14.36
C PHE A 322 15.43 3.53 -15.78
N GLY A 323 15.16 4.82 -15.96
CA GLY A 323 15.20 5.49 -17.24
C GLY A 323 14.02 5.09 -18.14
N ASN A 324 14.19 5.30 -19.44
CA ASN A 324 13.16 4.96 -20.42
C ASN A 324 13.19 3.46 -20.73
N PHE A 325 12.02 2.85 -20.77
CA PHE A 325 11.85 1.46 -21.20
C PHE A 325 12.34 1.28 -22.64
N ASP A 326 13.24 0.31 -22.86
CA ASP A 326 13.71 -0.08 -24.19
C ASP A 326 12.96 -1.34 -24.65
N PRO A 327 11.98 -1.22 -25.60
CA PRO A 327 11.17 -2.36 -26.04
C PRO A 327 11.98 -3.44 -26.76
N ASN A 328 13.23 -3.17 -27.16
CA ASN A 328 14.10 -4.14 -27.82
C ASN A 328 15.04 -4.86 -26.85
N LYS A 329 15.28 -4.32 -25.66
CA LYS A 329 16.25 -4.89 -24.70
C LYS A 329 15.63 -5.36 -23.40
N ASP A 330 14.69 -4.60 -22.85
CA ASP A 330 14.15 -4.87 -21.53
C ASP A 330 13.22 -6.09 -21.46
N PRO A 331 12.40 -6.39 -22.49
CA PRO A 331 11.59 -7.61 -22.50
C PRO A 331 12.40 -8.90 -22.35
N ALA A 332 13.66 -8.92 -22.80
CA ALA A 332 14.54 -10.08 -22.65
C ALA A 332 14.92 -10.36 -21.18
N LYS A 333 14.75 -9.39 -20.29
CA LYS A 333 15.01 -9.51 -18.85
C LYS A 333 13.75 -9.83 -18.04
N PHE A 334 12.59 -9.96 -18.69
CA PHE A 334 11.35 -10.21 -17.98
C PHE A 334 11.39 -11.54 -17.24
N ASN A 335 10.95 -11.52 -15.98
CA ASN A 335 10.64 -12.71 -15.24
C ASN A 335 9.29 -13.25 -15.70
N LEU A 336 9.32 -14.33 -16.49
CA LEU A 336 8.13 -15.05 -16.96
C LEU A 336 7.97 -16.42 -16.31
N VAL A 337 8.68 -16.66 -15.22
CA VAL A 337 8.66 -17.94 -14.48
C VAL A 337 7.90 -17.78 -13.16
N ASP A 338 8.33 -16.84 -12.31
CA ASP A 338 7.73 -16.59 -11.00
C ASP A 338 7.57 -15.09 -10.65
N PRO A 339 7.13 -14.23 -11.60
CA PRO A 339 6.87 -12.82 -11.30
C PRO A 339 5.84 -12.70 -10.19
N VAL A 340 5.97 -11.70 -9.33
CA VAL A 340 4.97 -11.45 -8.27
C VAL A 340 3.63 -11.06 -8.88
N GLU A 341 2.57 -11.74 -8.46
CA GLU A 341 1.19 -11.36 -8.73
C GLU A 341 0.69 -10.43 -7.63
N ARG A 342 0.06 -9.30 -8.02
CA ARG A 342 -0.38 -8.25 -7.09
C ARG A 342 -1.39 -7.31 -7.74
N ASN A 343 -2.04 -6.42 -6.97
CA ASN A 343 -3.01 -5.45 -7.50
C ASN A 343 -2.49 -4.00 -7.54
N THR A 344 -1.39 -3.71 -6.83
CA THR A 344 -0.81 -2.35 -6.77
C THR A 344 0.70 -2.43 -6.89
N ALA A 345 1.32 -1.73 -7.84
CA ALA A 345 2.78 -1.72 -8.01
C ALA A 345 3.33 -0.29 -8.08
N GLY A 346 4.39 -0.03 -7.30
CA GLY A 346 5.17 1.20 -7.41
C GLY A 346 5.93 1.24 -8.73
N VAL A 347 5.64 2.24 -9.55
CA VAL A 347 6.51 2.62 -10.67
C VAL A 347 7.73 3.32 -10.05
N PRO A 348 8.96 2.81 -10.23
CA PRO A 348 10.15 3.44 -9.64
C PRO A 348 10.30 4.90 -10.08
N SER A 349 10.82 5.75 -9.18
CA SER A 349 11.12 7.15 -9.50
C SER A 349 12.05 7.23 -10.73
N GLY A 350 11.56 7.90 -11.78
CA GLY A 350 12.29 8.05 -13.05
C GLY A 350 12.51 6.72 -13.78
N GLY A 351 11.62 5.75 -13.60
CA GLY A 351 11.73 4.41 -14.15
C GLY A 351 10.44 3.90 -14.79
N TRP A 352 10.36 2.58 -14.93
CA TRP A 352 9.25 1.88 -15.57
C TRP A 352 8.92 0.58 -14.84
N VAL A 353 7.67 0.13 -14.99
CA VAL A 353 7.20 -1.19 -14.58
C VAL A 353 6.47 -1.83 -15.77
N ALA A 354 6.72 -3.12 -16.00
CA ALA A 354 6.04 -3.93 -16.99
C ALA A 354 5.14 -4.95 -16.28
N ILE A 355 3.85 -4.95 -16.62
CA ILE A 355 2.86 -5.86 -16.05
C ILE A 355 2.22 -6.74 -17.13
N ARG A 356 1.80 -7.95 -16.75
CA ARG A 356 0.95 -8.83 -17.56
C ARG A 356 -0.25 -9.28 -16.75
N PHE A 357 -1.43 -9.25 -17.35
CA PHE A 357 -2.64 -9.81 -16.78
C PHE A 357 -3.55 -10.33 -17.89
N LEU A 358 -4.49 -11.19 -17.53
CA LEU A 358 -5.53 -11.63 -18.44
C LEU A 358 -6.75 -10.74 -18.22
N ALA A 359 -7.23 -10.08 -19.28
CA ALA A 359 -8.44 -9.26 -19.22
C ALA A 359 -9.69 -10.14 -19.37
N ASP A 360 -9.93 -11.04 -18.42
CA ASP A 360 -11.00 -12.05 -18.41
C ASP A 360 -12.21 -11.69 -17.52
N ASN A 361 -12.23 -10.46 -17.00
CA ASN A 361 -13.30 -9.95 -16.14
C ASN A 361 -14.03 -8.80 -16.86
N PRO A 362 -15.16 -9.05 -17.55
CA PRO A 362 -15.92 -8.01 -18.25
C PRO A 362 -16.42 -6.93 -17.30
N GLY A 363 -16.30 -5.66 -17.69
CA GLY A 363 -16.67 -4.53 -16.85
C GLY A 363 -15.89 -3.25 -17.14
N VAL A 364 -16.04 -2.27 -16.25
CA VAL A 364 -15.30 -1.01 -16.28
C VAL A 364 -14.41 -0.94 -15.05
N TRP A 365 -13.10 -1.01 -15.26
CA TRP A 365 -12.12 -1.19 -14.18
C TRP A 365 -11.22 0.02 -14.06
N PHE A 366 -11.28 0.67 -12.91
CA PHE A 366 -10.50 1.86 -12.62
C PHE A 366 -9.03 1.52 -12.44
N MET A 367 -8.14 2.29 -13.07
CA MET A 367 -6.70 2.20 -12.86
C MET A 367 -6.17 3.57 -12.49
N HIS A 368 -5.49 3.70 -11.36
CA HIS A 368 -5.12 5.01 -10.83
C HIS A 368 -3.87 4.94 -9.95
N CYS A 369 -3.22 6.10 -9.74
CA CYS A 369 -2.21 6.22 -8.71
C CYS A 369 -2.87 6.17 -7.33
N HIS A 370 -2.34 5.37 -6.42
CA HIS A 370 -2.89 5.22 -5.08
C HIS A 370 -2.42 6.32 -4.11
N LEU A 371 -1.71 7.34 -4.60
CA LEU A 371 -1.57 8.61 -3.89
C LEU A 371 -2.82 9.43 -4.18
N GLU A 372 -3.59 9.77 -3.14
CA GLU A 372 -4.93 10.33 -3.32
C GLU A 372 -4.90 11.69 -4.01
N VAL A 373 -3.89 12.50 -3.70
CA VAL A 373 -3.64 13.78 -4.39
C VAL A 373 -3.46 13.60 -5.90
N HIS A 374 -2.76 12.55 -6.34
CA HIS A 374 -2.54 12.27 -7.77
C HIS A 374 -3.80 11.78 -8.47
N THR A 375 -4.62 10.95 -7.80
CA THR A 375 -5.94 10.57 -8.32
C THR A 375 -6.86 11.79 -8.49
N SER A 376 -6.82 12.72 -7.54
CA SER A 376 -7.55 13.99 -7.62
C SER A 376 -7.06 14.87 -8.76
N TRP A 377 -5.74 14.91 -9.01
CA TRP A 377 -5.15 15.68 -10.11
C TRP A 377 -5.29 15.07 -11.50
N GLY A 378 -5.68 13.79 -11.59
CA GLY A 378 -6.02 13.16 -12.87
C GLY A 378 -5.15 11.97 -13.29
N LEU A 379 -4.27 11.46 -12.43
CA LEU A 379 -3.49 10.25 -12.70
C LEU A 379 -4.37 9.01 -12.52
N LYS A 380 -5.30 8.87 -13.47
CA LYS A 380 -6.33 7.84 -13.48
C LYS A 380 -6.84 7.59 -14.89
N MET A 381 -7.28 6.36 -15.12
CA MET A 381 -7.92 5.91 -16.35
C MET A 381 -8.87 4.76 -16.03
N ALA A 382 -9.58 4.25 -17.04
CA ALA A 382 -10.40 3.06 -16.90
C ALA A 382 -10.16 2.09 -18.06
N TRP A 383 -10.18 0.80 -17.74
CA TRP A 383 -10.22 -0.28 -18.70
C TRP A 383 -11.66 -0.68 -18.95
N VAL A 384 -12.07 -0.73 -20.21
CA VAL A 384 -13.35 -1.31 -20.61
C VAL A 384 -13.09 -2.69 -21.17
N VAL A 385 -13.45 -3.72 -20.41
CA VAL A 385 -13.33 -5.12 -20.81
C VAL A 385 -14.68 -5.57 -21.32
N LEU A 386 -14.74 -5.84 -22.63
CA LEU A 386 -15.98 -6.25 -23.30
C LEU A 386 -16.33 -7.70 -22.97
N ASP A 387 -17.61 -8.01 -23.15
CA ASP A 387 -18.13 -9.37 -23.03
C ASP A 387 -17.41 -10.35 -23.97
N GLY A 388 -17.12 -11.53 -23.44
CA GLY A 388 -16.68 -12.69 -24.20
C GLY A 388 -17.84 -13.47 -24.82
N LYS A 389 -17.52 -14.67 -25.32
CA LYS A 389 -18.49 -15.54 -26.00
C LYS A 389 -19.28 -16.42 -25.03
N LEU A 390 -18.68 -16.80 -23.90
CA LEU A 390 -19.28 -17.74 -22.95
C LEU A 390 -20.18 -17.02 -21.93
N PRO A 391 -21.18 -17.71 -21.33
CA PRO A 391 -22.06 -17.11 -20.32
C PRO A 391 -21.32 -16.55 -19.09
N ASN A 392 -20.22 -17.18 -18.66
CA ASN A 392 -19.38 -16.70 -17.55
C ASN A 392 -18.40 -15.58 -17.96
N GLN A 393 -18.44 -15.14 -19.22
CA GLN A 393 -17.67 -14.02 -19.75
C GLN A 393 -18.59 -12.84 -20.08
N LYS A 394 -19.71 -12.71 -19.37
CA LYS A 394 -20.68 -11.64 -19.54
C LYS A 394 -20.71 -10.77 -18.29
N LEU A 395 -20.74 -9.45 -18.49
CA LEU A 395 -21.03 -8.51 -17.41
C LEU A 395 -22.45 -8.76 -16.87
N LEU A 396 -22.60 -8.77 -15.55
CA LEU A 396 -23.91 -8.91 -14.90
C LEU A 396 -24.78 -7.67 -15.17
N PRO A 397 -26.12 -7.83 -15.23
CA PRO A 397 -27.01 -6.67 -15.34
C PRO A 397 -26.84 -5.75 -14.12
N PRO A 398 -27.05 -4.42 -14.28
CA PRO A 398 -27.02 -3.49 -13.16
C PRO A 398 -27.97 -3.89 -12.03
N PRO A 399 -27.57 -3.81 -10.75
CA PRO A 399 -28.46 -4.05 -9.61
C PRO A 399 -29.67 -3.11 -9.61
N ALA A 400 -30.83 -3.60 -9.13
CA ALA A 400 -32.07 -2.81 -9.10
C ALA A 400 -32.01 -1.64 -8.11
N ASP A 401 -31.14 -1.71 -7.09
CA ASP A 401 -30.92 -0.71 -6.05
C ASP A 401 -29.72 0.22 -6.36
N LEU A 402 -29.22 0.22 -7.60
CA LEU A 402 -28.10 1.08 -8.00
C LEU A 402 -28.41 2.57 -7.73
N PRO A 403 -27.55 3.32 -7.02
CA PRO A 403 -27.79 4.73 -6.74
C PRO A 403 -27.95 5.57 -8.02
N LYS A 404 -28.98 6.42 -8.05
CA LYS A 404 -29.30 7.28 -9.20
C LYS A 404 -28.27 8.42 -9.35
N CYS A 405 -28.12 8.87 -10.60
CA CYS A 405 -27.23 9.95 -11.03
C CYS A 405 -27.78 11.35 -10.74
#